data_AF-A0A7W9EYN3-F1
#
_entry.id   AF-A0A7W9EYN3-F1
#
_cell.length_a   1.000
_cell.length_b   1.000
_cell.length_c   1.000
_cell.angle_alpha   90.00
_cell.angle_beta   90.00
_cell.angle_gamma   90.00
#
_symmetry.space_group_name_H-M   'P 1'
#
loop_
_entity.id
_entity.type
_entity.pdbx_description
1 polymer ?
#
loop_
_entity_poly.entity_id
_entity_poly.type
_entity_poly.pdbx_seq_one_letter_code
_entity_poly.pdbx_strand_id
1 'polypeptide(L)'
;MDMKVSQHRQGGVMQTIEMFGTELRTTIEDLNGEPELQRIGLVFFYEGGSIWIKEGPRPGANLANRTGVGEAISRHLSAGGIHIAWPVARDDSQWLRITPSGVEEVDEPY
;
A
#
# COMPACT_ATOMS: atom_id res chain seq x y z
N MET A 1 -21.23 -19.88 4.03
CA MET A 1 -21.11 -18.47 4.42
C MET A 1 -20.74 -17.72 3.16
N ASP A 2 -21.73 -17.05 2.59
CA ASP A 2 -21.69 -16.43 1.28
C ASP A 2 -20.86 -15.15 1.31
N MET A 3 -19.75 -15.17 0.58
CA MET A 3 -18.83 -14.05 0.41
C MET A 3 -19.44 -13.08 -0.61
N LYS A 4 -19.94 -11.94 -0.14
CA LYS A 4 -20.57 -10.92 -0.98
C LYS A 4 -19.51 -9.98 -1.53
N VAL A 5 -18.89 -10.37 -2.65
CA VAL A 5 -18.03 -9.48 -3.44
C VAL A 5 -18.89 -8.38 -4.03
N SER A 6 -18.81 -7.19 -3.45
CA SER A 6 -19.40 -5.99 -4.05
C SER A 6 -18.45 -5.45 -5.11
N GLN A 7 -18.70 -5.82 -6.37
CA GLN A 7 -18.04 -5.19 -7.51
C GLN A 7 -18.50 -3.74 -7.64
N HIS A 8 -17.58 -2.79 -7.49
CA HIS A 8 -17.76 -1.44 -8.01
C HIS A 8 -16.66 -1.13 -9.02
N ARG A 9 -17.03 -1.14 -10.31
CA ARG A 9 -16.27 -0.50 -11.38
C ARG A 9 -16.54 1.00 -11.34
N GLN A 10 -15.51 1.83 -11.17
CA GLN A 10 -15.40 3.19 -11.73
C GLN A 10 -14.05 3.84 -11.34
N GLY A 11 -13.19 4.07 -12.34
CA GLY A 11 -12.09 5.06 -12.35
C GLY A 11 -11.02 4.97 -11.27
N GLY A 12 -9.87 4.34 -11.57
CA GLY A 12 -8.59 4.54 -10.87
C GLY A 12 -8.67 4.69 -9.35
N VAL A 13 -9.39 3.79 -8.67
CA VAL A 13 -9.47 3.80 -7.21
C VAL A 13 -8.43 2.82 -6.69
N MET A 14 -7.48 3.34 -5.93
CA MET A 14 -6.54 2.55 -5.15
C MET A 14 -7.33 1.50 -4.37
N GLN A 15 -7.17 0.21 -4.70
CA GLN A 15 -7.83 -0.86 -3.97
C GLN A 15 -6.95 -1.24 -2.78
N THR A 16 -7.46 -1.01 -1.57
CA THR A 16 -6.83 -1.41 -0.33
C THR A 16 -7.22 -2.84 0.01
N ILE A 17 -6.24 -3.65 0.37
CA ILE A 17 -6.42 -5.06 0.76
C ILE A 17 -6.10 -5.22 2.24
N GLU A 18 -6.79 -6.16 2.88
CA GLU A 18 -6.63 -6.52 4.28
C GLU A 18 -5.27 -7.20 4.53
N MET A 19 -4.52 -6.73 5.54
CA MET A 19 -3.11 -7.11 5.75
C MET A 19 -2.90 -7.71 7.14
N PHE A 20 -3.40 -8.92 7.35
CA PHE A 20 -3.21 -9.66 8.60
C PHE A 20 -1.73 -9.91 8.91
N GLY A 21 -1.35 -9.65 10.16
CA GLY A 21 -0.03 -10.03 10.70
C GLY A 21 1.11 -9.06 10.36
N THR A 22 0.82 -7.83 9.93
CA THR A 22 1.83 -6.79 9.73
C THR A 22 2.10 -6.04 11.03
N GLU A 23 3.37 -6.00 11.42
CA GLU A 23 3.85 -5.26 12.60
C GLU A 23 4.78 -4.13 12.17
N LEU A 24 4.70 -2.99 12.87
CA LEU A 24 5.58 -1.86 12.66
C LEU A 24 6.74 -1.86 13.67
N ARG A 25 7.93 -1.48 13.19
CA ARG A 25 9.07 -1.08 14.03
C ARG A 25 8.82 0.24 14.74
N THR A 26 7.97 1.08 14.15
CA THR A 26 7.66 2.45 14.58
C THR A 26 6.15 2.60 14.76
N THR A 27 5.66 3.83 14.85
CA THR A 27 4.21 4.11 14.88
C THR A 27 3.65 4.39 13.48
N ILE A 28 2.32 4.40 13.36
CA ILE A 28 1.63 4.86 12.14
C ILE A 28 1.91 6.35 11.91
N GLU A 29 2.04 7.13 12.98
CA GLU A 29 2.41 8.54 12.93
C GLU A 29 3.79 8.73 12.30
N ASP A 30 4.76 7.88 12.64
CA ASP A 30 6.10 7.92 12.03
C ASP A 30 6.05 7.56 10.54
N LEU A 31 5.30 6.52 10.18
CA LEU A 31 5.10 6.12 8.77
C LEU A 31 4.43 7.24 7.96
N ASN A 32 3.42 7.89 8.53
CA ASN A 32 2.78 9.08 7.94
C ASN A 32 3.66 10.33 7.96
N GLY A 33 4.73 10.33 8.76
CA GLY A 33 5.73 11.38 8.85
C GLY A 33 6.80 11.30 7.75
N GLU A 34 6.91 10.16 7.05
CA GLU A 34 7.94 9.95 6.03
C GLU A 34 7.80 10.94 4.85
N PRO A 35 8.82 11.78 4.59
CA PRO A 35 8.72 12.82 3.56
C PRO A 35 8.43 12.29 2.16
N GLU A 36 8.93 11.10 1.81
CA GLU A 36 8.66 10.47 0.52
C GLU A 36 7.20 10.04 0.38
N LEU A 37 6.62 9.46 1.43
CA LEU A 37 5.22 9.02 1.47
C LEU A 37 4.26 10.21 1.46
N GLN A 38 4.59 11.27 2.22
CA GLN A 38 3.84 12.54 2.21
C GLN A 38 3.86 13.23 0.84
N ARG A 39 4.99 13.21 0.13
CA ARG A 39 5.10 13.79 -1.23
C ARG A 39 4.23 13.06 -2.25
N ILE A 40 3.95 11.78 -2.02
CA ILE A 40 3.05 11.00 -2.87
C ILE A 40 1.60 11.09 -2.36
N GLY A 41 1.41 11.55 -1.13
CA GLY A 41 0.10 11.70 -0.51
C GLY A 41 -0.46 10.38 0.01
N LEU A 42 0.40 9.43 0.36
CA LEU A 42 -0.02 8.19 1.03
C LEU A 42 -0.32 8.49 2.50
N VAL A 43 -1.49 8.06 2.97
CA VAL A 43 -1.88 8.15 4.39
C VAL A 43 -2.25 6.76 4.88
N PHE A 44 -1.59 6.32 5.95
CA PHE A 44 -1.76 5.02 6.58
C PHE A 44 -2.60 5.12 7.85
N PHE A 45 -3.33 4.06 8.18
CA PHE A 45 -4.06 3.93 9.44
C PHE A 45 -4.12 2.48 9.90
N TYR A 46 -4.42 2.28 11.18
CA TYR A 46 -4.59 0.94 11.77
C TYR A 46 -6.06 0.66 12.04
N GLU A 47 -6.59 -0.43 11.49
CA GLU A 47 -7.97 -0.87 11.70
C GLU A 47 -8.05 -2.39 11.63
N GLY A 48 -8.83 -3.00 12.53
CA GLY A 48 -9.09 -4.45 12.50
C GLY A 48 -7.85 -5.33 12.73
N GLY A 49 -6.80 -4.81 13.37
CA GLY A 49 -5.54 -5.55 13.56
C GLY A 49 -4.57 -5.46 12.37
N SER A 50 -4.90 -4.65 11.36
CA SER A 50 -4.14 -4.51 10.13
C SER A 50 -3.83 -3.05 9.82
N ILE A 51 -2.77 -2.82 9.05
CA ILE A 51 -2.46 -1.50 8.48
C ILE A 51 -3.26 -1.35 7.20
N TRP A 52 -3.68 -0.14 6.87
CA TRP A 52 -4.43 0.19 5.66
C TRP A 52 -3.96 1.52 5.09
N ILE A 53 -4.14 1.72 3.79
CA ILE A 53 -3.93 3.02 3.13
C ILE A 53 -5.29 3.69 2.97
N LYS A 54 -5.44 4.84 3.63
CA LYS A 54 -6.64 5.67 3.64
C LYS A 54 -6.74 6.56 2.41
N GLU A 55 -5.60 7.13 2.00
CA GLU A 55 -5.51 8.14 0.94
C GLU A 55 -4.25 7.94 0.10
N GLY A 56 -4.32 8.44 -1.13
CA GLY A 56 -3.22 8.46 -2.08
C GLY A 56 -3.36 7.43 -3.20
N PRO A 57 -2.36 7.38 -4.10
CA PRO A 57 -1.44 8.49 -4.34
C PRO A 57 -2.19 9.72 -4.91
N ARG A 58 -1.75 10.95 -4.58
CA ARG A 58 -2.41 12.19 -5.02
C ARG A 58 -2.23 12.43 -6.52
N PRO A 59 -3.18 13.12 -7.20
CA PRO A 59 -3.02 13.52 -8.59
C PRO A 59 -1.71 14.29 -8.83
N GLY A 60 -0.96 13.90 -9.85
CA GLY A 60 0.32 14.53 -10.20
C GLY A 60 1.51 14.05 -9.35
N ALA A 61 1.33 13.13 -8.41
CA ALA A 61 2.46 12.43 -7.79
C ALA A 61 3.29 11.72 -8.86
N ASN A 62 4.61 11.77 -8.75
CA ASN A 62 5.48 10.97 -9.61
C ASN A 62 5.42 9.51 -9.18
N LEU A 63 4.65 8.71 -9.92
CA LEU A 63 4.44 7.28 -9.66
C LEU A 63 5.49 6.38 -10.29
N ALA A 64 6.50 6.93 -10.98
CA ALA A 64 7.51 6.13 -11.66
C ALA A 64 8.45 5.38 -10.69
N ASN A 65 8.57 5.84 -9.43
CA ASN A 65 9.49 5.27 -8.43
C ASN A 65 8.82 4.28 -7.46
N ARG A 66 8.10 3.28 -7.98
CA ARG A 66 7.36 2.32 -7.14
C ARG A 66 8.25 1.59 -6.12
N THR A 67 9.45 1.19 -6.54
CA THR A 67 10.40 0.43 -5.71
C THR A 67 10.90 1.29 -4.56
N GLY A 68 11.31 2.54 -4.80
CA GLY A 68 11.77 3.43 -3.73
C GLY A 68 10.68 3.71 -2.68
N VAL A 69 9.43 3.84 -3.11
CA VAL A 69 8.29 4.01 -2.19
C VAL A 69 8.03 2.75 -1.38
N GLY A 70 8.06 1.59 -2.02
CA GLY A 70 7.97 0.31 -1.32
C GLY A 70 9.11 0.10 -0.32
N GLU A 71 10.34 0.49 -0.69
CA GLU A 71 11.50 0.45 0.21
C GLU A 71 11.34 1.40 1.39
N ALA A 72 10.77 2.60 1.16
CA ALA A 72 10.43 3.52 2.23
C ALA A 72 9.45 2.89 3.23
N ILE A 73 8.39 2.25 2.75
CA ILE A 73 7.43 1.53 3.59
C ILE A 73 8.10 0.35 4.32
N SER A 74 8.90 -0.46 3.61
CA SER A 74 9.59 -1.65 4.12
C SER A 74 10.42 -1.36 5.38
N ARG A 75 11.09 -0.19 5.43
CA ARG A 75 11.90 0.23 6.59
C ARG A 75 11.11 0.35 7.90
N HIS A 76 9.81 0.54 7.83
CA HIS A 76 8.94 0.62 9.00
C HIS A 76 8.38 -0.73 9.44
N LEU A 77 8.54 -1.80 8.65
CA LEU A 77 7.94 -3.11 8.95
C LEU A 77 8.89 -3.97 9.79
N SER A 78 8.40 -4.50 10.92
CA SER A 78 9.12 -5.48 11.74
C SER A 78 8.79 -6.92 11.33
N ALA A 79 7.54 -7.18 10.93
CA ALA A 79 7.04 -8.48 10.49
C ALA A 79 5.89 -8.34 9.49
N GLY A 80 5.53 -9.43 8.82
CA GLY A 80 4.42 -9.48 7.86
C GLY A 80 4.74 -8.80 6.54
N GLY A 81 3.74 -8.16 5.93
CA GLY A 81 3.92 -7.45 4.67
C GLY A 81 2.66 -6.74 4.18
N ILE A 82 2.88 -5.77 3.29
CA ILE A 82 1.87 -4.91 2.70
C ILE A 82 1.69 -5.26 1.22
N HIS A 83 0.46 -5.52 0.79
CA HIS A 83 0.12 -5.65 -0.62
C HIS A 83 -0.54 -4.36 -1.12
N ILE A 84 -0.03 -3.83 -2.22
CA ILE A 84 -0.49 -2.57 -2.80
C ILE A 84 -0.58 -2.69 -4.32
N ALA A 85 -1.72 -2.31 -4.88
CA ALA A 85 -1.85 -2.07 -6.31
C ALA A 85 -1.22 -0.72 -6.64
N TRP A 86 -0.10 -0.75 -7.36
CA TRP A 86 0.58 0.46 -7.80
C TRP A 86 0.08 0.86 -9.21
N PRO A 87 -0.58 2.01 -9.37
CA PRO A 87 -1.06 2.43 -10.68
C PRO A 87 0.10 2.71 -11.64
N VAL A 88 0.12 2.02 -12.79
CA VAL A 88 1.15 2.18 -13.84
C VAL A 88 0.57 2.73 -15.15
N ALA A 89 -0.73 2.53 -15.40
CA ALA A 89 -1.47 3.16 -16.49
C ALA A 89 -2.93 3.40 -16.09
N ARG A 90 -3.72 4.00 -17.00
CA ARG A 90 -5.13 4.39 -16.75
C ARG A 90 -6.00 3.26 -16.20
N ASP A 91 -5.78 2.04 -16.70
CA ASP A 91 -6.57 0.85 -16.35
C ASP A 91 -5.67 -0.33 -15.95
N ASP A 92 -4.42 -0.06 -15.58
CA ASP A 92 -3.42 -1.08 -15.27
C ASP A 92 -2.67 -0.76 -13.98
N SER A 93 -2.37 -1.80 -13.21
CA SER A 93 -1.68 -1.70 -11.92
C SER A 93 -0.69 -2.84 -11.78
N GLN A 94 0.51 -2.51 -11.29
CA GLN A 94 1.46 -3.52 -10.86
C GLN A 94 1.20 -3.80 -9.38
N TRP A 95 0.93 -5.06 -9.03
CA TRP A 95 0.86 -5.45 -7.64
C TRP A 95 2.26 -5.56 -7.04
N LEU A 96 2.41 -4.99 -5.86
CA LEU A 96 3.63 -5.05 -5.07
C LEU A 96 3.35 -5.71 -3.73
N ARG A 97 4.28 -6.56 -3.32
CA ARG A 97 4.39 -7.08 -1.97
C ARG A 97 5.58 -6.42 -1.28
N ILE A 98 5.33 -5.74 -0.18
CA ILE A 98 6.33 -5.01 0.60
C ILE A 98 6.50 -5.73 1.93
N THR A 99 7.70 -6.23 2.21
CA THR A 99 8.02 -6.95 3.46
C THR A 99 9.18 -6.26 4.19
N PRO A 100 9.51 -6.64 5.43
CA PRO A 100 10.76 -6.18 6.06
C PRO A 100 12.04 -6.51 5.28
N SER A 101 11.96 -7.43 4.31
CA SER A 101 13.09 -7.88 3.48
C SER A 101 13.23 -7.10 2.17
N GLY A 102 12.21 -6.34 1.76
CA GLY A 102 12.23 -5.55 0.54
C GLY A 102 10.89 -5.53 -0.19
N VAL A 103 10.95 -5.25 -1.49
CA VAL A 103 9.80 -5.08 -2.38
C VAL A 103 9.85 -6.12 -3.50
N GLU A 104 8.73 -6.79 -3.72
CA GLU A 104 8.56 -7.81 -4.75
C GLU A 104 7.39 -7.41 -5.66
N GLU A 105 7.55 -7.61 -6.96
CA GLU A 105 6.42 -7.57 -7.91
C GLU A 105 5.71 -8.92 -7.87
N VAL A 106 4.38 -8.88 -7.78
CA VAL A 106 3.53 -10.07 -7.75
C VAL A 106 2.41 -9.91 -8.77
N ASP A 107 1.83 -11.03 -9.21
CA ASP A 107 0.75 -11.01 -10.20
C ASP A 107 -0.58 -10.53 -9.58
N GLU A 108 -0.94 -11.05 -8.40
CA GLU A 108 -2.12 -10.66 -7.63
C GLU A 108 -1.90 -10.90 -6.12
N PRO A 109 -2.61 -10.18 -5.25
CA PRO A 109 -2.61 -10.38 -3.81
C PRO A 109 -3.47 -11.60 -3.47
N TYR A 110 -2.84 -12.65 -2.95
CA TYR A 110 -3.51 -13.88 -2.51
C TYR A 110 -4.27 -13.69 -1.20
#